data_AF-A0AA35QXM7-F1
#
_entry.id   AF-A0AA35QXM7-F1
#
_cell.length_a   1.000
_cell.length_b   1.000
_cell.length_c   1.000
_cell.angle_alpha   90.00
_cell.angle_beta   90.00
_cell.angle_gamma   90.00
#
_symmetry.space_group_name_H-M   'P 1'
#
loop_
_entity.id
_entity.type
_entity.pdbx_description
1 polymer ?
#
loop_
_entity_poly.entity_id
_entity_poly.type
_entity_poly.pdbx_seq_one_letter_code
_entity_poly.pdbx_strand_id
1 'polypeptide(L)'
;MFVCSPVLVFDYVALTPLITGTSAACPPGDTLEDNTPCNDGSNVCDHGVCNGSACTLYNTTECYCSREDQLCEVCCVFGGECISTFDWPEAENITVHPGYPCRDLTGYCNQDLECVYVDNNDILNDLLDNLKDLLFNLKSLTQWLKSYWYWVLASFGGLIILIILLQVTYRRKKPKKTERGPGERTDGGRPVGRRGQRGRGQSGHGRSGRGQGYQRRADEISPLIERTSQT
;
A
#
# COMPACT_ATOMS: atom_id res chain seq x y z
N MET A 1 12.60 -22.77 5.60
CA MET A 1 13.04 -23.53 6.79
C MET A 1 14.52 -23.32 6.90
N PHE A 2 14.97 -22.56 7.91
CA PHE A 2 16.38 -22.45 8.25
C PHE A 2 16.76 -23.78 8.92
N VAL A 3 17.69 -24.51 8.32
CA VAL A 3 18.03 -25.88 8.74
C VAL A 3 19.25 -25.81 9.66
N CYS A 4 19.19 -26.46 10.82
CA CYS A 4 20.38 -26.84 11.60
C CYS A 4 20.96 -28.16 11.07
N SER A 5 21.04 -28.22 9.75
CA SER A 5 21.50 -29.31 8.91
C SER A 5 22.26 -28.62 7.76
N PRO A 6 23.24 -29.26 7.10
CA PRO A 6 24.38 -28.56 6.50
C PRO A 6 24.10 -27.88 5.15
N VAL A 7 22.94 -27.25 5.01
CA VAL A 7 22.56 -26.48 3.84
C VAL A 7 22.32 -25.03 4.28
N LEU A 8 23.41 -24.26 4.17
CA LEU A 8 23.46 -22.81 4.02
C LEU A 8 23.00 -21.97 5.21
N VAL A 9 23.94 -21.66 6.11
CA VAL A 9 23.99 -20.34 6.77
C VAL A 9 25.44 -19.87 6.79
N PHE A 10 25.63 -18.59 6.44
CA PHE A 10 26.89 -17.87 6.56
C PHE A 10 27.34 -17.88 8.02
N ASP A 11 28.63 -18.11 8.23
CA ASP A 11 29.37 -17.99 9.48
C ASP A 11 29.07 -19.03 10.58
N TYR A 12 29.90 -20.09 10.51
CA TYR A 12 30.31 -21.04 11.56
C TYR A 12 29.57 -22.40 11.71
N VAL A 13 30.36 -23.44 11.43
CA VAL A 13 30.20 -24.89 11.62
C VAL A 13 29.20 -25.60 10.70
N ALA A 14 29.69 -26.00 9.52
CA ALA A 14 29.11 -27.10 8.75
C ALA A 14 30.21 -28.11 8.42
N LEU A 15 30.03 -29.37 8.83
CA LEU A 15 30.68 -30.50 8.17
C LEU A 15 29.99 -30.67 6.82
N THR A 16 30.74 -30.50 5.73
CA THR A 16 30.19 -30.62 4.39
C THR A 16 29.74 -32.06 4.10
N PRO A 17 28.55 -32.29 3.53
CA PRO A 17 28.12 -33.63 3.17
C PRO A 17 29.08 -34.23 2.13
N LEU A 18 29.70 -35.36 2.46
CA LEU A 18 30.66 -36.02 1.59
C LEU A 18 29.92 -36.70 0.41
N ILE A 19 30.13 -36.20 -0.80
CA ILE A 19 29.54 -36.76 -2.02
C ILE A 19 30.29 -38.05 -2.37
N THR A 20 29.60 -39.19 -2.27
CA THR A 20 30.17 -40.51 -2.58
C THR A 20 30.23 -40.81 -4.08
N GLY A 21 29.67 -39.93 -4.93
CA GLY A 21 29.66 -40.08 -6.40
C GLY A 21 28.71 -41.17 -6.92
N THR A 22 27.90 -41.76 -6.06
CA THR A 22 26.99 -42.88 -6.39
C THR A 22 25.55 -42.45 -6.65
N SER A 23 25.17 -41.21 -6.30
CA SER A 23 23.85 -40.64 -6.56
C SER A 23 23.95 -39.13 -6.84
N ALA A 24 22.98 -38.60 -7.59
CA ALA A 24 22.82 -37.16 -7.83
C ALA A 24 22.08 -36.44 -6.68
N ALA A 25 21.55 -37.20 -5.73
CA ALA A 25 20.91 -36.66 -4.53
C ALA A 25 22.00 -36.30 -3.51
N CYS A 26 21.88 -35.14 -2.89
CA CYS A 26 22.74 -34.79 -1.76
C CYS A 26 22.43 -35.74 -0.60
N PRO A 27 23.43 -36.46 -0.07
CA PRO A 27 23.23 -37.23 1.16
C PRO A 27 22.85 -36.24 2.28
N PRO A 28 21.97 -36.63 3.21
CA PRO A 28 21.72 -35.85 4.40
C PRO A 28 23.06 -35.68 5.11
N GLY A 29 23.48 -34.44 5.34
CA GLY A 29 24.74 -34.20 6.05
C GLY A 29 24.52 -34.19 7.56
N ASP A 30 25.63 -34.15 8.29
CA ASP A 30 25.62 -34.23 9.74
C ASP A 30 24.82 -33.06 10.35
N THR A 31 23.92 -33.38 11.28
CA THR A 31 23.13 -32.39 12.01
C THR A 31 24.00 -31.75 13.10
N LEU A 32 23.80 -30.45 13.33
CA LEU A 32 24.42 -29.80 14.49
C LEU A 32 23.83 -30.39 15.78
N GLU A 33 24.60 -30.32 16.86
CA GLU A 33 24.13 -30.73 18.19
C GLU A 33 22.94 -29.87 18.64
N ASP A 34 22.01 -30.49 19.37
CA ASP A 34 20.87 -29.77 19.94
C ASP A 34 21.34 -28.64 20.86
N ASN A 35 20.57 -27.55 20.93
CA ASN A 35 20.90 -26.31 21.65
C ASN A 35 22.04 -25.49 21.04
N THR A 36 22.52 -25.81 19.83
CA THR A 36 23.45 -24.91 19.13
C THR A 36 22.71 -23.63 18.69
N PRO A 37 23.19 -22.42 19.00
CA PRO A 37 22.54 -21.17 18.59
C PRO A 37 22.54 -21.00 17.07
N CYS A 38 21.42 -20.48 16.54
CA CYS A 38 21.21 -20.23 15.12
C CYS A 38 20.33 -18.97 14.95
N ASN A 39 20.21 -18.44 13.72
CA ASN A 39 19.52 -17.16 13.44
C ASN A 39 20.01 -16.00 14.34
N ASP A 40 21.31 -15.73 14.33
CA ASP A 40 21.93 -14.69 15.18
C ASP A 40 21.71 -14.89 16.70
N GLY A 41 21.50 -16.15 17.11
CA GLY A 41 21.28 -16.53 18.51
C GLY A 41 19.82 -16.45 18.95
N SER A 42 18.90 -15.95 18.11
CA SER A 42 17.47 -15.87 18.43
C SER A 42 16.81 -17.25 18.60
N ASN A 43 17.32 -18.26 17.88
CA ASN A 43 16.84 -19.63 17.92
C ASN A 43 17.97 -20.59 18.28
N VAL A 44 17.59 -21.83 18.58
CA VAL A 44 18.53 -22.95 18.74
C VAL A 44 18.16 -24.13 17.86
N CYS A 45 19.15 -24.96 17.59
CA CYS A 45 18.97 -26.22 16.91
C CYS A 45 18.21 -27.21 17.79
N ASP A 46 17.15 -27.78 17.23
CA ASP A 46 16.36 -28.85 17.83
C ASP A 46 16.18 -29.95 16.77
N HIS A 47 16.78 -31.12 17.02
CA HIS A 47 16.77 -32.28 16.13
C HIS A 47 17.20 -31.95 14.68
N GLY A 48 18.22 -31.10 14.52
CA GLY A 48 18.74 -30.68 13.22
C GLY A 48 17.92 -29.59 12.49
N VAL A 49 16.96 -28.94 13.17
CA VAL A 49 16.18 -27.81 12.64
C VAL A 49 16.40 -26.56 13.49
N CYS A 50 16.57 -25.38 12.85
CA CYS A 50 16.71 -24.10 13.56
C CYS A 50 15.32 -23.54 13.93
N ASN A 51 14.68 -24.14 14.93
CA ASN A 51 13.34 -23.77 15.37
C ASN A 51 13.15 -23.84 16.90
N GLY A 52 14.15 -24.27 17.66
CA GLY A 52 14.09 -24.18 19.10
C GLY A 52 14.20 -22.72 19.55
N SER A 53 13.66 -22.40 20.73
CA SER A 53 13.79 -21.05 21.31
C SER A 53 15.12 -20.90 22.05
N ALA A 54 15.74 -19.73 21.95
CA ALA A 54 16.96 -19.39 22.70
C ALA A 54 16.78 -19.54 24.22
N CYS A 55 15.56 -19.38 24.73
CA CYS A 55 15.23 -19.57 26.15
C CYS A 55 15.53 -20.98 26.67
N THR A 56 15.57 -21.99 25.78
CA THR A 56 15.93 -23.36 26.14
C THR A 56 17.34 -23.46 26.73
N LEU A 57 18.26 -22.57 26.32
CA LEU A 57 19.62 -22.47 26.88
C LEU A 57 19.61 -22.12 28.38
N TYR A 58 18.61 -21.38 28.81
CA TYR A 58 18.42 -20.98 30.21
C TYR A 58 17.42 -21.88 30.94
N ASN A 59 17.00 -22.99 30.31
CA ASN A 59 15.99 -23.91 30.83
C ASN A 59 14.65 -23.23 31.14
N THR A 60 14.30 -22.21 30.33
CA THR A 60 13.05 -21.46 30.40
C THR A 60 12.28 -21.54 29.08
N THR A 61 11.03 -21.07 29.09
CA THR A 61 10.18 -21.03 27.90
C THR A 61 10.18 -19.65 27.26
N GLU A 62 9.97 -19.59 25.95
CA GLU A 62 9.79 -18.33 25.22
C GLU A 62 8.48 -17.62 25.59
N CYS A 63 8.48 -16.30 25.49
CA CYS A 63 7.30 -15.45 25.65
C CYS A 63 7.47 -14.16 24.85
N TYR A 64 6.38 -13.39 24.68
CA TYR A 64 6.44 -12.11 23.97
C TYR A 64 6.66 -10.95 24.92
N CYS A 65 7.63 -10.08 24.61
CA CYS A 65 7.87 -8.87 25.37
C CYS A 65 6.66 -7.93 25.32
N SER A 66 6.30 -7.35 26.47
CA SER A 66 5.17 -6.39 26.57
C SER A 66 5.57 -4.93 26.39
N ARG A 67 6.86 -4.61 26.54
CA ARG A 67 7.39 -3.24 26.43
C ARG A 67 7.63 -2.85 24.98
N GLU A 68 7.24 -1.64 24.60
CA GLU A 68 7.28 -1.17 23.20
C GLU A 68 8.70 -1.05 22.62
N ASP A 69 9.68 -0.73 23.47
CA ASP A 69 11.10 -0.62 23.10
C ASP A 69 11.79 -1.98 22.95
N GLN A 70 11.17 -3.07 23.40
CA GLN A 70 11.77 -4.41 23.47
C GLN A 70 10.97 -5.48 22.72
N LEU A 71 9.96 -5.09 21.92
CA LEU A 71 9.09 -6.01 21.21
C LEU A 71 9.83 -6.98 20.26
N CYS A 72 11.03 -6.62 19.83
CA CYS A 72 11.90 -7.39 18.94
C CYS A 72 13.18 -7.89 19.64
N GLU A 73 13.17 -7.93 20.96
CA GLU A 73 14.18 -8.63 21.75
C GLU A 73 13.69 -10.05 22.07
N VAL A 74 14.61 -10.95 22.42
CA VAL A 74 14.23 -12.27 22.92
C VAL A 74 13.72 -12.13 24.36
N CYS A 75 12.51 -12.64 24.62
CA CYS A 75 11.93 -12.68 25.96
C CYS A 75 11.71 -14.12 26.43
N CYS A 76 12.08 -14.36 27.68
CA CYS A 76 11.96 -15.67 28.31
C CYS A 76 11.22 -15.57 29.65
N VAL A 77 10.62 -16.69 30.07
CA VAL A 77 9.94 -16.79 31.36
C VAL A 77 10.95 -17.06 32.47
N PHE A 78 11.47 -16.01 33.10
CA PHE A 78 12.36 -16.12 34.25
C PHE A 78 11.55 -15.99 35.54
N GLY A 79 11.61 -17.00 36.42
CA GLY A 79 10.91 -16.97 37.71
C GLY A 79 9.38 -16.87 37.63
N GLY A 80 8.78 -17.15 36.47
CA GLY A 80 7.34 -17.03 36.22
C GLY A 80 6.90 -15.71 35.58
N GLU A 81 7.81 -14.76 35.35
CA GLU A 81 7.54 -13.52 34.64
C GLU A 81 8.25 -13.49 33.28
N CYS A 82 7.61 -12.88 32.29
CA CYS A 82 8.19 -12.69 30.96
C CYS A 82 9.13 -11.49 30.99
N ILE A 83 10.43 -11.74 30.85
CA ILE A 83 11.50 -10.75 30.99
C ILE A 83 12.39 -10.83 29.74
N SER A 84 12.82 -9.67 29.22
CA SER A 84 13.77 -9.61 28.10
C SER A 84 15.12 -10.13 28.53
N THR A 85 15.83 -10.80 27.62
CA THR A 85 17.21 -11.22 27.82
C THR A 85 18.14 -10.04 28.11
N PHE A 86 17.78 -8.82 27.71
CA PHE A 86 18.54 -7.60 28.01
C PHE A 86 18.47 -7.16 29.47
N ASP A 87 17.37 -7.47 30.15
CA ASP A 87 17.15 -7.10 31.56
C ASP A 87 17.55 -8.23 32.52
N TRP A 88 17.91 -9.40 31.99
CA TRP A 88 18.34 -10.54 32.77
C TRP A 88 19.87 -10.66 32.79
N PRO A 89 20.53 -10.54 33.96
CA PRO A 89 21.98 -10.41 34.04
C PRO A 89 22.76 -11.67 33.62
N GLU A 90 22.10 -12.83 33.59
CA GLU A 90 22.70 -14.12 33.24
C GLU A 90 22.39 -14.52 31.79
N ALA A 91 21.58 -13.72 31.07
CA ALA A 91 21.28 -13.93 29.67
C ALA A 91 22.18 -13.05 28.79
N GLU A 92 22.39 -13.50 27.57
CA GLU A 92 23.05 -12.68 26.55
C GLU A 92 22.02 -11.75 25.90
N ASN A 93 22.47 -10.55 25.52
CA ASN A 93 21.61 -9.56 24.88
C ASN A 93 21.32 -9.98 23.42
N ILE A 94 20.27 -10.77 23.24
CA ILE A 94 19.90 -11.36 21.95
C ILE A 94 18.66 -10.67 21.39
N THR A 95 18.72 -10.32 20.11
CA THR A 95 17.60 -9.74 19.36
C THR A 95 17.01 -10.77 18.41
N VAL A 96 15.74 -10.64 18.08
CA VAL A 96 15.08 -11.59 17.17
C VAL A 96 15.52 -11.37 15.73
N HIS A 97 15.61 -12.45 14.95
CA HIS A 97 15.88 -12.33 13.53
C HIS A 97 14.71 -11.62 12.79
N PRO A 98 14.97 -10.80 11.75
CA PRO A 98 13.91 -10.11 11.02
C PRO A 98 12.82 -11.06 10.48
N GLY A 99 11.57 -10.64 10.59
CA GLY A 99 10.40 -11.44 10.25
C GLY A 99 9.83 -12.27 11.41
N TYR A 100 10.47 -12.26 12.59
CA TYR A 100 9.91 -12.88 13.79
C TYR A 100 8.60 -12.21 14.22
N PRO A 101 7.58 -12.96 14.69
CA PRO A 101 6.34 -12.37 15.15
C PRO A 101 6.51 -11.60 16.46
N CYS A 102 5.87 -10.43 16.58
CA CYS A 102 5.86 -9.60 17.79
C CYS A 102 4.43 -9.32 18.28
N ARG A 103 4.31 -8.97 19.57
CA ARG A 103 3.04 -8.60 20.27
C ARG A 103 1.92 -9.62 20.06
N ASP A 104 2.06 -10.82 20.62
CA ASP A 104 1.05 -11.89 20.54
C ASP A 104 0.59 -12.18 19.09
N LEU A 105 1.54 -12.23 18.14
CA LEU A 105 1.32 -12.53 16.72
C LEU A 105 0.57 -11.44 15.92
N THR A 106 0.49 -10.20 16.42
CA THR A 106 -0.18 -9.09 15.71
C THR A 106 0.75 -8.26 14.82
N GLY A 107 2.05 -8.52 14.86
CA GLY A 107 3.04 -7.85 14.01
C GLY A 107 4.23 -8.75 13.70
N TYR A 108 5.19 -8.20 12.96
CA TYR A 108 6.50 -8.81 12.72
C TYR A 108 7.61 -7.77 12.90
N CYS A 109 8.80 -8.24 13.29
CA CYS A 109 9.98 -7.41 13.44
C CYS A 109 10.63 -7.11 12.09
N ASN A 110 10.95 -5.85 11.83
CA ASN A 110 11.71 -5.43 10.65
C ASN A 110 13.23 -5.53 10.88
N GLN A 111 14.03 -5.15 9.89
CA GLN A 111 15.50 -5.14 10.01
C GLN A 111 16.03 -4.10 11.01
N ASP A 112 15.23 -3.10 11.33
CA ASP A 112 15.54 -2.04 12.30
C ASP A 112 15.13 -2.42 13.73
N LEU A 113 14.70 -3.66 13.97
CA LEU A 113 14.20 -4.18 15.25
C LEU A 113 12.95 -3.44 15.78
N GLU A 114 12.15 -2.88 14.86
CA GLU A 114 10.85 -2.29 15.17
C GLU A 114 9.73 -3.29 14.85
N CYS A 115 8.74 -3.35 15.75
CA CYS A 115 7.55 -4.18 15.55
C CYS A 115 6.56 -3.50 14.61
N VAL A 116 6.46 -4.01 13.38
CA VAL A 116 5.53 -3.53 12.36
C VAL A 116 4.22 -4.31 12.48
N TYR A 117 3.14 -3.60 12.73
CA TYR A 117 1.82 -4.20 12.91
C TYR A 117 1.19 -4.65 11.59
N VAL A 118 0.57 -5.82 11.62
CA VAL A 118 -0.29 -6.32 10.55
C VAL A 118 -1.73 -6.05 10.95
N ASP A 119 -2.11 -4.77 10.98
CA ASP A 119 -3.49 -4.38 11.25
C ASP A 119 -4.37 -4.72 10.04
N ASN A 120 -5.04 -5.88 10.12
CA ASN A 120 -6.02 -6.31 9.14
C ASN A 120 -7.29 -5.42 9.11
N ASN A 121 -7.42 -4.45 10.02
CA ASN A 121 -8.64 -3.67 10.25
C ASN A 121 -8.52 -2.16 9.98
N ASP A 122 -7.32 -1.62 9.73
CA ASP A 122 -7.12 -0.17 9.68
C ASP A 122 -7.85 0.47 8.47
N ILE A 123 -7.79 -0.18 7.30
CA ILE A 123 -8.50 0.27 6.10
C ILE A 123 -10.02 0.32 6.32
N LEU A 124 -10.60 -0.63 7.06
CA LEU A 124 -12.05 -0.66 7.27
C LEU A 124 -12.49 0.45 8.21
N ASN A 125 -11.74 0.71 9.28
CA ASN A 125 -12.09 1.73 10.27
C ASN A 125 -11.94 3.15 9.71
N ASP A 126 -10.90 3.40 8.93
CA ASP A 126 -10.67 4.69 8.27
C ASP A 126 -11.75 4.99 7.21
N LEU A 127 -12.22 3.95 6.49
CA LEU A 127 -13.38 4.06 5.60
C LEU A 127 -14.68 4.34 6.36
N LEU A 128 -14.87 3.71 7.53
CA LEU A 128 -16.07 3.92 8.35
C LEU A 128 -16.13 5.35 8.90
N ASP A 129 -15.01 5.93 9.32
CA ASP A 129 -14.99 7.29 9.88
C ASP A 129 -15.26 8.35 8.80
N ASN A 130 -14.68 8.20 7.61
CA ASN A 130 -15.02 9.04 6.46
C ASN A 130 -16.50 8.91 6.05
N LEU A 131 -17.08 7.72 6.18
CA LEU A 131 -18.49 7.48 5.85
C LEU A 131 -19.44 8.07 6.90
N LYS A 132 -19.07 8.05 8.19
CA LYS A 132 -19.84 8.72 9.25
C LYS A 132 -19.93 10.22 9.01
N ASP A 133 -18.84 10.87 8.62
CA ASP A 133 -18.83 12.31 8.34
C ASP A 133 -19.74 12.67 7.15
N LEU A 134 -19.74 11.86 6.09
CA LEU A 134 -20.70 12.04 4.99
C LEU A 134 -22.15 11.88 5.46
N LEU A 135 -22.45 10.88 6.29
CA LEU A 135 -23.80 10.63 6.80
C LEU A 135 -24.30 11.75 7.73
N PHE A 136 -23.43 12.32 8.57
CA PHE A 136 -23.77 13.46 9.42
C PHE A 136 -24.09 14.71 8.60
N ASN A 137 -23.33 14.96 7.53
CA ASN A 137 -23.63 16.03 6.60
C ASN A 137 -25.01 15.84 5.96
N LEU A 138 -25.34 14.65 5.46
CA LEU A 138 -26.67 14.37 4.86
C LEU A 138 -27.82 14.60 5.84
N LYS A 139 -27.66 14.22 7.11
CA LYS A 139 -28.66 14.51 8.15
C LYS A 139 -28.84 16.02 8.36
N SER A 140 -27.75 16.78 8.42
CA SER A 140 -27.79 18.24 8.49
C SER A 140 -28.48 18.86 7.25
N LEU A 141 -28.22 18.31 6.06
CA LEU A 141 -28.85 18.79 4.82
C LEU A 141 -30.36 18.57 4.79
N THR A 142 -30.81 17.39 5.20
CA THR A 142 -32.24 17.06 5.28
C THR A 142 -32.99 17.93 6.30
N GLN A 143 -32.33 18.30 7.39
CA GLN A 143 -32.88 19.21 8.40
C GLN A 143 -32.99 20.65 7.87
N TRP A 144 -31.98 21.16 7.16
CA TRP A 144 -32.08 22.48 6.49
C TRP A 144 -33.22 22.47 5.46
N LEU A 145 -33.29 21.44 4.62
CA LEU A 145 -34.21 21.39 3.48
C LEU A 145 -35.66 21.38 3.96
N LYS A 146 -35.94 20.67 5.06
CA LYS A 146 -37.26 20.66 5.70
C LYS A 146 -37.64 22.02 6.30
N SER A 147 -36.67 22.81 6.76
CA SER A 147 -36.93 24.14 7.34
C SER A 147 -37.18 25.21 6.27
N TYR A 148 -36.45 25.17 5.14
CA TYR A 148 -36.49 26.22 4.10
C TYR A 148 -37.16 25.81 2.78
N TRP A 149 -37.95 24.72 2.77
CA TRP A 149 -38.59 24.16 1.57
C TRP A 149 -39.44 25.19 0.78
N TYR A 150 -40.10 26.11 1.48
CA TYR A 150 -40.94 27.13 0.86
C TYR A 150 -40.14 28.16 0.04
N TRP A 151 -38.92 28.51 0.46
CA TRP A 151 -38.03 29.38 -0.33
C TRP A 151 -37.54 28.69 -1.61
N VAL A 152 -37.29 27.38 -1.55
CA VAL A 152 -36.89 26.59 -2.72
C VAL A 152 -38.03 26.57 -3.76
N LEU A 153 -39.26 26.33 -3.31
CA LEU A 153 -40.44 26.39 -4.18
C LEU A 153 -40.69 27.80 -4.73
N ALA A 154 -40.54 28.84 -3.91
CA ALA A 154 -40.70 30.22 -4.33
C ALA A 154 -39.65 30.64 -5.37
N SER A 155 -38.39 30.21 -5.22
CA SER A 155 -37.31 30.47 -6.17
C SER A 155 -37.58 29.79 -7.52
N PHE A 156 -37.97 28.51 -7.51
CA PHE A 156 -38.28 27.77 -8.74
C PHE A 156 -39.52 28.34 -9.45
N GLY A 157 -40.59 28.66 -8.70
CA GLY A 157 -41.78 29.31 -9.24
C GLY A 157 -41.48 30.69 -9.83
N GLY A 158 -40.69 31.51 -9.12
CA GLY A 158 -40.27 32.84 -9.59
C GLY A 158 -39.43 32.77 -10.87
N LEU A 159 -38.53 31.79 -10.98
CA LEU A 159 -37.72 31.57 -12.17
C LEU A 159 -38.57 31.15 -13.38
N ILE A 160 -39.56 30.27 -13.18
CA ILE A 160 -40.51 29.89 -14.23
C ILE A 160 -41.33 31.10 -14.69
N ILE A 161 -41.85 31.90 -13.76
CA ILE A 161 -42.62 33.11 -14.07
C ILE A 161 -41.76 34.12 -14.84
N LEU A 162 -40.51 34.33 -14.43
CA LEU A 162 -39.56 35.20 -15.13
C LEU A 162 -39.31 34.72 -16.57
N ILE A 163 -39.10 33.41 -16.77
CA ILE A 163 -38.92 32.82 -18.10
C ILE A 163 -40.17 33.05 -18.97
N ILE A 164 -41.38 32.86 -18.42
CA ILE A 164 -42.63 33.09 -19.14
C ILE A 164 -42.77 34.57 -19.52
N LEU A 165 -42.50 35.50 -18.61
CA LEU A 165 -42.56 36.94 -18.88
C LEU A 165 -41.52 37.37 -19.93
N LEU A 166 -40.30 36.83 -19.87
CA LEU A 166 -39.28 37.05 -20.89
C LEU A 166 -39.71 36.48 -22.25
N GLN A 167 -40.31 35.29 -22.30
CA GLN A 167 -40.85 34.73 -23.54
C GLN A 167 -41.97 35.60 -24.12
N VAL A 168 -42.91 36.07 -23.30
CA VAL A 168 -44.03 36.92 -23.74
C VAL A 168 -43.54 38.28 -24.24
N THR A 169 -42.59 38.91 -23.54
CA THR A 169 -41.99 40.20 -23.95
C THR A 169 -41.10 40.05 -25.18
N TYR A 170 -40.35 38.96 -25.28
CA TYR A 170 -39.52 38.64 -26.45
C TYR A 170 -40.37 38.32 -27.70
N ARG A 171 -41.52 37.66 -27.53
CA ARG A 171 -42.50 37.43 -28.62
C ARG A 171 -43.06 38.73 -29.21
N ARG A 172 -43.13 39.82 -28.43
CA ARG A 172 -43.55 41.16 -28.90
C ARG A 172 -42.45 41.94 -29.63
N LYS A 173 -41.17 41.56 -29.46
CA LYS A 173 -40.01 42.16 -30.14
C LYS A 173 -39.49 41.30 -31.29
N LYS A 174 -40.37 40.77 -32.15
CA LYS A 174 -39.92 40.31 -33.47
C LYS A 174 -39.93 41.52 -34.43
N PRO A 175 -38.78 42.15 -34.75
CA PRO A 175 -38.75 43.07 -35.88
C PRO A 175 -39.09 42.30 -37.16
N LYS A 176 -39.97 42.87 -37.99
CA LYS A 176 -40.19 42.40 -39.37
C LYS A 176 -38.82 42.40 -40.08
N LYS A 177 -38.41 41.27 -40.65
CA LYS A 177 -37.34 41.26 -41.66
C LYS A 177 -37.90 41.99 -42.89
N THR A 178 -37.47 43.23 -43.11
CA THR A 178 -37.71 43.92 -44.38
C THR A 178 -36.70 43.40 -45.40
N GLU A 179 -37.22 42.96 -46.54
CA GLU A 179 -36.51 42.48 -47.70
C GLU A 179 -35.55 43.51 -48.31
N ARG A 180 -34.55 42.99 -49.00
CA ARG A 180 -33.51 43.73 -49.73
C ARG A 180 -34.11 44.51 -50.91
N GLY A 181 -33.63 45.74 -51.12
CA GLY A 181 -33.68 46.46 -52.40
C GLY A 181 -32.26 46.78 -52.89
N PRO A 182 -31.98 46.74 -54.20
CA PRO A 182 -30.63 46.89 -54.77
C PRO A 182 -30.32 48.34 -55.16
N GLY A 183 -29.03 48.70 -55.16
CA GLY A 183 -28.49 49.94 -55.69
C GLY A 183 -27.42 50.51 -54.74
N GLU A 184 -26.26 50.99 -55.16
CA GLU A 184 -25.71 51.21 -56.48
C GLU A 184 -24.18 51.33 -56.33
N ARG A 185 -23.46 51.10 -57.41
CA ARG A 185 -22.00 51.01 -57.52
C ARG A 185 -21.33 52.35 -57.22
N THR A 186 -20.21 52.31 -56.48
CA THR A 186 -19.08 53.19 -56.76
C THR A 186 -17.82 52.36 -57.00
N ASP A 187 -17.20 52.75 -58.11
CA ASP A 187 -16.09 52.14 -58.82
C ASP A 187 -14.74 52.49 -58.17
N GLY A 188 -13.72 51.67 -58.42
CA GLY A 188 -12.32 52.10 -58.35
C GLY A 188 -11.41 51.34 -57.37
N GLY A 189 -10.77 50.25 -57.85
CA GLY A 189 -9.55 49.73 -57.21
C GLY A 189 -9.10 48.34 -57.70
N ARG A 190 -8.09 48.31 -58.58
CA ARG A 190 -7.45 47.14 -59.24
C ARG A 190 -7.13 45.91 -58.37
N PRO A 191 -7.06 44.71 -58.97
CA PRO A 191 -6.64 43.48 -58.29
C PRO A 191 -5.11 43.36 -58.25
N VAL A 192 -4.56 42.99 -57.09
CA VAL A 192 -3.17 42.52 -56.97
C VAL A 192 -3.18 41.10 -56.41
N GLY A 193 -2.76 40.16 -57.26
CA GLY A 193 -1.72 39.19 -56.93
C GLY A 193 -2.03 38.12 -55.88
N ARG A 194 -2.37 36.93 -56.37
CA ARG A 194 -2.30 35.66 -55.64
C ARG A 194 -0.84 35.17 -55.57
N ARG A 195 -0.25 35.10 -54.37
CA ARG A 195 0.93 34.27 -54.01
C ARG A 195 1.02 34.30 -52.48
N GLY A 196 0.71 33.24 -51.74
CA GLY A 196 1.45 32.00 -51.74
C GLY A 196 2.75 32.18 -50.96
N GLN A 197 2.73 32.06 -49.63
CA GLN A 197 3.94 31.79 -48.85
C GLN A 197 3.63 30.95 -47.62
N ARG A 198 4.26 29.77 -47.63
CA ARG A 198 4.46 28.87 -46.50
C ARG A 198 5.33 29.57 -45.45
N GLY A 199 4.94 29.45 -44.19
CA GLY A 199 5.80 29.70 -43.02
C GLY A 199 5.80 28.46 -42.14
N ARG A 200 6.87 27.68 -42.22
CA ARG A 200 7.22 26.56 -41.35
C ARG A 200 7.99 27.12 -40.14
N GLY A 201 7.78 26.50 -38.97
CA GLY A 201 8.70 26.51 -37.82
C GLY A 201 8.55 27.73 -36.91
N GLN A 202 8.73 27.64 -35.60
CA GLN A 202 9.30 26.56 -34.79
C GLN A 202 9.08 26.93 -33.30
N SER A 203 8.88 25.92 -32.43
CA SER A 203 9.28 25.83 -31.01
C SER A 203 8.86 26.94 -30.01
N GLY A 204 8.36 26.69 -28.81
CA GLY A 204 8.32 25.48 -27.98
C GLY A 204 8.50 25.90 -26.51
N HIS A 205 7.65 25.41 -25.61
CA HIS A 205 7.99 24.90 -24.26
C HIS A 205 6.73 24.78 -23.38
N GLY A 206 6.22 23.56 -23.28
CA GLY A 206 5.41 23.12 -22.15
C GLY A 206 6.27 22.22 -21.26
N ARG A 207 6.28 22.50 -19.95
CA ARG A 207 6.88 21.64 -18.91
C ARG A 207 5.79 21.31 -17.88
N SER A 208 5.34 20.06 -17.88
CA SER A 208 4.62 19.36 -16.82
C SER A 208 4.50 17.90 -17.29
N GLY A 209 4.73 16.83 -16.54
CA GLY A 209 5.17 16.61 -15.17
C GLY A 209 5.38 15.09 -15.02
N ARG A 210 6.09 14.74 -13.95
CA ARG A 210 6.43 13.41 -13.40
C ARG A 210 5.41 12.28 -13.61
N GLY A 211 5.96 11.06 -13.74
CA GLY A 211 5.46 9.90 -12.98
C GLY A 211 5.04 8.69 -13.80
N GLN A 212 5.98 7.94 -14.38
CA GLN A 212 5.75 6.56 -14.81
C GLN A 212 7.00 5.71 -14.55
N GLY A 213 6.93 4.86 -13.53
CA GLY A 213 8.03 4.00 -13.12
C GLY A 213 7.61 3.03 -12.02
N TYR A 214 6.47 2.36 -12.16
CA TYR A 214 6.05 1.29 -11.22
C TYR A 214 5.20 0.18 -11.86
N GLN A 215 5.26 -0.01 -13.18
CA GLN A 215 4.48 -1.05 -13.87
C GLN A 215 5.36 -1.90 -14.79
N ARG A 216 6.41 -2.49 -14.23
CA ARG A 216 7.20 -3.50 -14.95
C ARG A 216 7.57 -4.73 -14.12
N ARG A 217 6.76 -5.09 -13.11
CA ARG A 217 7.01 -6.28 -12.27
C ARG A 217 5.80 -7.21 -12.05
N ALA A 218 4.78 -7.11 -12.91
CA ALA A 218 3.55 -7.92 -12.77
C ALA A 218 3.44 -9.09 -13.78
N ASP A 219 4.40 -9.29 -14.69
CA ASP A 219 4.30 -10.32 -15.73
C ASP A 219 5.23 -11.54 -15.51
N GLU A 220 5.76 -11.73 -14.30
CA GLU A 220 6.66 -12.86 -13.99
C GLU A 220 6.26 -13.62 -12.71
N ILE A 221 4.95 -13.80 -12.48
CA ILE A 221 4.43 -14.74 -11.47
C ILE A 221 3.19 -15.44 -12.03
N SER A 222 3.41 -16.35 -12.97
CA SER A 222 2.45 -17.38 -13.42
C SER A 222 3.25 -18.38 -14.25
N PRO A 223 3.99 -19.31 -13.61
CA PRO A 223 3.37 -20.59 -13.26
C PRO A 223 4.07 -21.32 -12.09
N LEU A 224 3.59 -21.20 -10.84
CA LEU A 224 4.04 -22.08 -9.74
C LEU A 224 2.90 -22.58 -8.83
N ILE A 225 1.64 -22.44 -9.23
CA ILE A 225 0.47 -22.83 -8.41
C ILE A 225 -0.09 -24.22 -8.79
N GLU A 226 0.55 -24.98 -9.70
CA GLU A 226 -0.01 -26.27 -10.17
C GLU A 226 0.77 -27.52 -9.72
N ARG A 227 1.66 -27.41 -8.72
CA ARG A 227 2.49 -28.55 -8.26
C ARG A 227 2.39 -28.88 -6.76
N THR A 228 1.24 -28.63 -6.14
CA THR A 228 0.96 -29.04 -4.75
C THR A 228 -0.28 -29.93 -4.59
N SER A 229 -0.80 -30.53 -5.67
CA SER A 229 -1.97 -31.42 -5.60
C SER A 229 -1.66 -32.92 -5.75
N GLN A 230 -0.41 -33.35 -5.98
CA GLN A 230 -0.10 -34.78 -6.08
C GLN A 230 1.34 -35.06 -5.63
N THR A 231 1.50 -35.33 -4.34
CA THR A 231 2.28 -36.42 -3.71
C THR A 231 2.36 -36.18 -2.21
#